data_AF-A0A4Y8UTE4-F1
#
_entry.id   AF-A0A4Y8UTE4-F1
#
_cell.length_a   1.000
_cell.length_b   1.000
_cell.length_c   1.000
_cell.angle_alpha   90.00
_cell.angle_beta   90.00
_cell.angle_gamma   90.00
#
_symmetry.space_group_name_H-M   'P 1'
#
loop_
_entity.id
_entity.type
_entity.pdbx_description
1 polymer ?
#
loop_
_entity_poly.entity_id
_entity_poly.type
_entity_poly.pdbx_seq_one_letter_code
_entity_poly.pdbx_strand_id
1 'polypeptide(L)'
;MTTTRAQGMTCAVAAIGLVLTGCATQPDRDTSLPGAQETGTGMPDCSLEPTDHVTAELASHCVYKGWLANDERLIEAYGAPDVTSNLPFAGDGASFDFKDCSPSDGPIDPVVCTWTTEAVSGDGTEGIFVMRMHVGVETEADGYRVNKIELEPPS
;
A
#
# COMPACT_ATOMS: atom_id res chain seq x y z
N MET A 1 -21.04 59.40 21.22
CA MET A 1 -19.72 58.80 21.51
C MET A 1 -18.98 58.63 20.19
N THR A 2 -18.03 59.52 19.94
CA THR A 2 -16.68 59.38 19.33
C THR A 2 -16.44 58.20 18.35
N THR A 3 -16.32 58.44 17.03
CA THR A 3 -15.07 58.41 16.17
C THR A 3 -14.83 56.99 15.60
N THR A 4 -14.59 56.70 14.30
CA THR A 4 -13.63 57.27 13.31
C THR A 4 -14.02 56.86 11.87
N ARG A 5 -13.72 57.72 10.89
CA ARG A 5 -13.82 57.49 9.43
C ARG A 5 -12.45 57.07 8.84
N ALA A 6 -12.52 56.15 7.88
CA ALA A 6 -11.91 56.15 6.53
C ALA A 6 -10.38 56.01 6.30
N GLN A 7 -10.10 55.59 5.05
CA GLN A 7 -8.84 55.62 4.24
C GLN A 7 -7.95 54.38 4.39
N GLY A 8 -7.47 53.71 3.34
CA GLY A 8 -7.35 54.05 1.92
C GLY A 8 -5.92 53.75 1.44
N MET A 9 -5.82 53.12 0.26
CA MET A 9 -4.80 53.40 -0.77
C MET A 9 -3.36 52.87 -0.60
N THR A 10 -3.03 51.90 -1.47
CA THR A 10 -1.79 51.61 -2.23
C THR A 10 -0.47 52.31 -1.90
N CYS A 11 0.63 51.54 -1.94
CA CYS A 11 1.96 51.82 -2.52
C CYS A 11 2.89 50.63 -2.20
N ALA A 12 3.95 50.24 -2.93
CA ALA A 12 4.53 50.64 -4.20
C ALA A 12 5.56 49.55 -4.56
N VAL A 13 5.80 49.35 -5.87
CA VAL A 13 6.91 48.56 -6.42
C VAL A 13 8.19 49.39 -6.30
N ALA A 14 9.30 48.77 -5.86
CA ALA A 14 10.64 49.29 -6.11
C ALA A 14 11.55 48.13 -6.56
N ALA A 15 12.24 48.38 -7.66
CA ALA A 15 12.98 47.40 -8.44
C ALA A 15 14.47 47.78 -8.50
N ILE A 16 15.28 46.78 -8.90
CA ILE A 16 16.57 46.87 -9.60
C ILE A 16 17.86 46.99 -8.77
N GLY A 17 18.71 45.97 -8.97
CA GLY A 17 20.17 46.05 -8.88
C GLY A 17 20.84 44.82 -9.52
N LEU A 18 21.23 44.90 -10.80
CA LEU A 18 22.29 44.08 -11.40
C LEU A 18 23.67 44.59 -10.86
N VAL A 19 24.81 43.87 -10.84
CA VAL A 19 25.63 43.35 -11.95
C VAL A 19 26.86 42.55 -11.39
N LEU A 20 27.13 41.37 -11.98
CA LEU A 20 28.39 40.58 -12.24
C LEU A 20 29.56 40.48 -11.22
N THR A 21 29.96 39.25 -10.85
CA THR A 21 31.25 38.54 -11.19
C THR A 21 31.54 37.32 -10.29
N GLY A 22 32.02 36.21 -10.87
CA GLY A 22 32.88 35.21 -10.19
C GLY A 22 32.31 33.81 -9.93
N CYS A 23 32.78 32.80 -10.66
CA CYS A 23 32.62 31.38 -10.33
C CYS A 23 33.54 30.97 -9.17
N ALA A 24 32.99 30.30 -8.14
CA ALA A 24 33.57 29.10 -7.49
C ALA A 24 32.76 28.69 -6.22
N THR A 25 32.41 27.41 -6.16
CA THR A 25 32.31 26.54 -4.97
C THR A 25 31.03 26.53 -4.10
N GLN A 26 30.45 25.32 -4.08
CA GLN A 26 29.54 24.65 -3.12
C GLN A 26 28.07 25.07 -3.00
N PRO A 27 27.16 24.15 -3.35
CA PRO A 27 25.97 23.87 -2.57
C PRO A 27 26.22 22.66 -1.66
N ASP A 28 26.68 22.92 -0.43
CA ASP A 28 26.38 22.05 0.70
C ASP A 28 25.09 22.59 1.32
N ARG A 29 23.98 21.93 1.00
CA ARG A 29 22.88 21.67 1.93
C ARG A 29 21.88 20.75 1.26
N ASP A 30 22.20 19.47 1.38
CA ASP A 30 21.27 18.43 1.81
C ASP A 30 19.90 18.99 2.23
N THR A 31 18.98 19.02 1.27
CA THR A 31 17.59 18.72 1.57
C THR A 31 17.36 17.33 0.98
N SER A 32 18.01 16.35 1.61
CA SER A 32 17.60 14.96 1.49
C SER A 32 16.14 14.89 1.91
N LEU A 33 15.28 14.67 0.91
CA LEU A 33 13.96 14.08 1.09
C LEU A 33 14.12 12.84 1.97
N PRO A 34 13.48 12.73 3.15
CA PRO A 34 13.38 11.44 3.79
C PRO A 34 12.35 10.59 3.03
N GLY A 35 12.87 9.69 2.18
CA GLY A 35 12.29 8.39 1.92
C GLY A 35 11.24 8.30 0.83
N ALA A 36 11.67 8.31 -0.43
CA ALA A 36 11.19 7.25 -1.32
C ALA A 36 11.71 5.95 -0.69
N GLN A 37 10.85 5.30 0.10
CA GLN A 37 11.21 4.02 0.69
C GLN A 37 11.53 3.06 -0.44
N GLU A 38 12.65 2.39 -0.22
CA GLU A 38 13.37 1.56 -1.15
C GLU A 38 12.42 0.51 -1.74
N THR A 39 12.51 0.32 -3.06
CA THR A 39 12.09 -0.91 -3.73
C THR A 39 12.96 -2.06 -3.22
N GLY A 40 12.71 -2.48 -1.98
CA GLY A 40 13.24 -3.68 -1.38
C GLY A 40 12.25 -4.80 -1.59
N THR A 41 12.72 -5.89 -2.17
CA THR A 41 12.03 -7.19 -2.23
C THR A 41 11.93 -7.78 -0.81
N GLY A 42 11.31 -7.06 0.11
CA GLY A 42 11.17 -7.39 1.52
C GLY A 42 9.70 -7.27 1.91
N MET A 43 9.12 -8.39 2.32
CA MET A 43 7.76 -8.43 2.86
C MET A 43 7.63 -7.41 4.01
N PRO A 44 6.58 -6.58 4.04
CA PRO A 44 6.42 -5.56 5.06
C PRO A 44 6.32 -6.17 6.46
N ASP A 45 6.69 -5.39 7.47
CA ASP A 45 6.55 -5.79 8.87
C ASP A 45 5.07 -5.80 9.27
N CYS A 46 4.62 -6.92 9.81
CA CYS A 46 3.22 -7.17 10.13
C CYS A 46 3.05 -7.20 11.65
N SER A 47 2.28 -6.24 12.16
CA SER A 47 1.97 -6.07 13.58
C SER A 47 0.52 -6.46 13.84
N LEU A 48 0.23 -7.07 15.00
CA LEU A 48 -1.15 -7.33 15.43
C LEU A 48 -1.95 -6.04 15.71
N GLU A 49 -1.25 -4.93 15.91
CA GLU A 49 -1.82 -3.60 16.08
C GLU A 49 -1.32 -2.75 14.89
N PRO A 50 -2.06 -2.73 13.77
CA PRO A 50 -1.70 -1.89 12.63
C PRO A 50 -1.79 -0.41 13.01
N THR A 51 -0.94 0.41 12.38
CA THR A 51 -1.04 1.87 12.48
C THR A 51 -2.32 2.37 11.82
N ASP A 52 -2.76 3.59 12.14
CA ASP A 52 -4.00 4.25 11.67
C ASP A 52 -4.22 4.27 10.14
N HIS A 53 -3.22 3.91 9.33
CA HIS A 53 -3.41 3.74 7.89
C HIS A 53 -2.75 2.47 7.38
N VAL A 54 -3.57 1.51 6.95
CA VAL A 54 -3.14 0.27 6.28
C VAL A 54 -3.28 0.44 4.77
N THR A 55 -2.19 0.21 4.03
CA THR A 55 -2.21 0.17 2.55
C THR A 55 -2.73 -1.18 2.05
N ALA A 56 -3.25 -1.23 0.81
CA ALA A 56 -3.75 -2.48 0.26
C ALA A 56 -2.66 -3.57 0.16
N GLU A 57 -1.43 -3.17 -0.20
CA GLU A 57 -0.27 -4.06 -0.23
C GLU A 57 0.05 -4.61 1.16
N LEU A 58 0.09 -3.74 2.19
CA LEU A 58 0.35 -4.17 3.56
C LEU A 58 -0.70 -5.16 4.06
N ALA A 59 -1.99 -4.86 3.85
CA ALA A 59 -3.08 -5.76 4.21
C ALA A 59 -2.92 -7.12 3.54
N SER A 60 -2.67 -7.14 2.23
CA SER A 60 -2.49 -8.37 1.46
C SER A 60 -1.30 -9.20 1.94
N HIS A 61 -0.14 -8.57 2.16
CA HIS A 61 1.04 -9.25 2.68
C HIS A 61 0.80 -9.83 4.08
N CYS A 62 0.19 -9.07 4.98
CA CYS A 62 0.03 -9.55 6.36
C CYS A 62 -1.01 -10.65 6.50
N VAL A 63 -2.09 -10.63 5.71
CA VAL A 63 -3.00 -11.78 5.62
C VAL A 63 -2.29 -12.99 5.03
N TYR A 64 -1.50 -12.83 3.97
CA TYR A 64 -0.71 -13.93 3.41
C TYR A 64 0.28 -14.53 4.43
N LYS A 65 0.99 -13.69 5.19
CA LYS A 65 1.90 -14.12 6.27
C LYS A 65 1.15 -14.88 7.37
N GLY A 66 0.02 -14.34 7.81
CA GLY A 66 -0.82 -14.98 8.83
C GLY A 66 -1.34 -16.33 8.36
N TRP A 67 -1.77 -16.42 7.10
CA TRP A 67 -2.19 -17.68 6.48
C TRP A 67 -1.09 -18.73 6.45
N LEU A 68 0.12 -18.38 5.96
CA LEU A 68 1.27 -19.30 5.96
C LEU A 68 1.65 -19.77 7.37
N ALA A 69 1.57 -18.88 8.36
CA ALA A 69 1.93 -19.17 9.74
C ALA A 69 0.81 -19.84 10.55
N ASN A 70 -0.41 -19.97 9.99
CA ASN A 70 -1.63 -20.31 10.73
C ASN A 70 -1.86 -19.38 11.94
N ASP A 71 -1.55 -18.09 11.80
CA ASP A 71 -1.76 -17.06 12.81
C ASP A 71 -3.09 -16.34 12.57
N GLU A 72 -4.16 -16.88 13.17
CA GLU A 72 -5.52 -16.34 13.06
C GLU A 72 -5.60 -14.88 13.54
N ARG A 73 -4.82 -14.50 14.56
CA ARG A 73 -4.84 -13.13 15.10
C ARG A 73 -4.27 -12.14 14.10
N LEU A 74 -3.25 -12.56 13.35
CA LEU A 74 -2.68 -11.73 12.30
C LEU A 74 -3.61 -11.60 11.09
N ILE A 75 -4.31 -12.69 10.76
CA ILE A 75 -5.34 -12.68 9.71
C ILE A 75 -6.46 -11.71 10.09
N GLU A 76 -6.97 -11.76 11.33
CA GLU A 76 -8.02 -10.86 11.83
C GLU A 76 -7.59 -9.39 11.87
N ALA A 77 -6.30 -9.12 12.09
CA ALA A 77 -5.79 -7.75 12.13
C ALA A 77 -5.87 -7.03 10.76
N TYR A 78 -5.73 -7.77 9.65
CA TYR A 78 -5.61 -7.20 8.29
C TYR A 78 -6.67 -7.70 7.29
N GLY A 79 -7.47 -8.69 7.68
CA GLY A 79 -8.51 -9.30 6.87
C GLY A 79 -9.88 -9.20 7.53
N ALA A 80 -10.91 -9.44 6.73
CA ALA A 80 -12.25 -9.68 7.22
C ALA A 80 -12.31 -11.03 7.96
N PRO A 81 -13.29 -11.22 8.85
CA PRO A 81 -13.55 -12.52 9.48
C PRO A 81 -13.64 -13.63 8.43
N ASP A 82 -13.05 -14.79 8.73
CA ASP A 82 -13.10 -16.00 7.89
C ASP A 82 -12.52 -15.85 6.46
N VAL A 83 -11.72 -14.82 6.19
CA VAL A 83 -11.20 -14.53 4.83
C VAL A 83 -10.38 -15.67 4.23
N THR A 84 -9.74 -16.49 5.08
CA THR A 84 -8.94 -17.65 4.66
C THR A 84 -9.65 -18.99 4.82
N SER A 85 -10.90 -19.04 5.28
CA SER A 85 -11.58 -20.28 5.68
C SER A 85 -11.85 -21.24 4.51
N ASN A 86 -11.83 -20.75 3.27
CA ASN A 86 -11.97 -21.56 2.05
C ASN A 86 -10.65 -21.84 1.34
N LEU A 87 -9.53 -21.35 1.88
CA LEU A 87 -8.22 -21.64 1.31
C LEU A 87 -7.80 -23.05 1.71
N PRO A 88 -7.11 -23.79 0.83
CA PRO A 88 -6.42 -24.99 1.27
C PRO A 88 -5.46 -24.61 2.40
N PHE A 89 -5.19 -25.53 3.32
CA PHE A 89 -4.08 -25.34 4.25
C PHE A 89 -2.84 -25.00 3.43
N ALA A 90 -2.14 -23.93 3.81
CA ALA A 90 -0.79 -23.67 3.33
C ALA A 90 0.09 -24.82 3.83
N GLY A 91 0.10 -25.95 3.12
CA GLY A 91 1.11 -26.98 3.31
C GLY A 91 2.48 -26.39 2.99
N ASP A 92 3.54 -27.07 3.46
CA ASP A 92 4.96 -26.68 3.40
C ASP A 92 5.55 -26.35 1.99
N GLY A 93 4.73 -26.08 0.96
CA GLY A 93 5.20 -25.76 -0.39
C GLY A 93 4.38 -24.71 -1.16
N ALA A 94 3.30 -24.15 -0.61
CA ALA A 94 2.51 -23.14 -1.32
C ALA A 94 3.10 -21.73 -1.11
N SER A 95 4.26 -21.47 -1.72
CA SER A 95 4.83 -20.12 -1.75
C SER A 95 4.36 -19.39 -3.01
N PHE A 96 3.47 -18.42 -2.84
CA PHE A 96 3.11 -17.46 -3.87
C PHE A 96 4.04 -16.24 -3.84
N ASP A 97 4.45 -15.81 -5.03
CA ASP A 97 5.14 -14.55 -5.27
C ASP A 97 4.13 -13.43 -5.47
N PHE A 98 4.29 -12.34 -4.71
CA PHE A 98 3.54 -11.11 -4.93
C PHE A 98 3.85 -10.52 -6.31
N LYS A 99 2.83 -9.98 -6.99
CA LYS A 99 2.98 -9.31 -8.29
C LYS A 99 2.71 -7.82 -8.19
N ASP A 100 1.46 -7.46 -7.95
CA ASP A 100 1.02 -6.07 -7.90
C ASP A 100 -0.34 -5.94 -7.22
N CYS A 101 -0.67 -4.71 -6.81
CA CYS A 101 -2.02 -4.32 -6.42
C CYS A 101 -2.56 -3.31 -7.42
N SER A 102 -3.68 -3.62 -8.06
CA SER A 102 -4.30 -2.80 -9.09
C SER A 102 -5.76 -2.47 -8.71
N PRO A 103 -6.25 -1.24 -8.96
CA PRO A 103 -7.67 -0.94 -8.83
C PRO A 103 -8.49 -1.85 -9.76
N SER A 104 -9.62 -2.34 -9.27
CA SER A 104 -10.56 -3.14 -10.07
C SER A 104 -11.80 -2.31 -10.41
N ASP A 105 -12.30 -2.48 -11.63
CA ASP A 105 -13.58 -1.91 -12.09
C ASP A 105 -14.76 -2.69 -11.47
N GLY A 106 -14.93 -2.57 -10.16
CA GLY A 106 -15.97 -3.24 -9.38
C GLY A 106 -16.95 -2.24 -8.75
N PRO A 107 -18.16 -2.69 -8.36
CA PRO A 107 -19.17 -1.81 -7.74
C PRO A 107 -18.77 -1.25 -6.35
N ILE A 108 -17.63 -1.68 -5.81
CA ILE A 108 -17.06 -1.24 -4.54
C ILE A 108 -15.55 -1.12 -4.74
N ASP A 109 -15.08 -0.12 -5.50
CA ASP A 109 -13.67 0.17 -5.91
C ASP A 109 -12.60 -0.67 -5.18
N PRO A 110 -12.45 -1.96 -5.50
CA PRO A 110 -11.62 -2.85 -4.71
C PRO A 110 -10.23 -2.81 -5.31
N VAL A 111 -9.21 -2.69 -4.47
CA VAL A 111 -7.83 -2.95 -4.91
C VAL A 111 -7.65 -4.46 -4.94
N VAL A 112 -7.24 -5.02 -6.08
CA VAL A 112 -6.95 -6.45 -6.22
C VAL A 112 -5.44 -6.62 -6.18
N CYS A 113 -4.97 -7.29 -5.12
CA CYS A 113 -3.57 -7.66 -4.97
C CYS A 113 -3.37 -9.10 -5.48
N THR A 114 -2.51 -9.23 -6.48
CA THR A 114 -2.28 -10.48 -7.21
C THR A 114 -1.00 -11.16 -6.75
N TRP A 115 -1.09 -12.46 -6.54
CA TRP A 115 0.02 -13.34 -6.21
C TRP A 115 0.01 -14.56 -7.14
N THR A 116 1.18 -15.13 -7.43
CA THR A 116 1.26 -16.32 -8.30
C THR A 116 2.22 -17.36 -7.77
N THR A 117 1.99 -18.62 -8.07
CA THR A 117 2.98 -19.69 -7.85
C THR A 117 2.96 -20.68 -9.02
N GLU A 118 4.11 -21.26 -9.33
CA GLU A 118 4.18 -22.41 -10.22
C GLU A 118 3.87 -23.66 -9.40
N ALA A 119 2.80 -24.38 -9.76
CA ALA A 119 2.46 -25.62 -9.09
C ALA A 119 1.74 -26.60 -10.02
N VAL A 120 1.55 -27.81 -9.52
CA VAL A 120 0.81 -28.87 -10.20
C VAL A 120 -0.53 -29.03 -9.50
N SER A 121 -1.65 -28.91 -10.23
CA SER A 121 -2.97 -29.16 -9.67
C SER A 121 -3.20 -30.64 -9.36
N GLY A 122 -4.23 -30.94 -8.58
CA GLY A 122 -4.55 -32.31 -8.16
C GLY A 122 -4.88 -33.28 -9.30
N ASP A 123 -5.11 -32.77 -10.51
CA ASP A 123 -5.30 -33.54 -11.75
C ASP A 123 -4.00 -33.75 -12.56
N GLY A 124 -2.86 -33.23 -12.08
CA GLY A 124 -1.56 -33.34 -12.72
C GLY A 124 -1.24 -32.23 -13.72
N THR A 125 -2.09 -31.21 -13.86
CA THR A 125 -1.81 -30.07 -14.75
C THR A 125 -0.76 -29.15 -14.12
N GLU A 126 0.38 -28.98 -14.79
CA GLU A 126 1.40 -27.99 -14.41
C GLU A 126 1.00 -26.62 -14.94
N GLY A 127 1.13 -25.57 -14.13
CA GLY A 127 0.95 -24.20 -14.59
C GLY A 127 1.02 -23.17 -13.48
N ILE A 128 0.58 -21.95 -13.78
CA ILE A 128 0.63 -20.82 -12.85
C ILE A 128 -0.69 -20.71 -12.12
N PHE A 129 -0.68 -20.95 -10.81
CA PHE A 129 -1.80 -20.61 -9.94
C PHE A 129 -1.79 -19.12 -9.67
N VAL A 130 -2.98 -18.52 -9.70
CA VAL A 130 -3.15 -17.09 -9.38
C VAL A 130 -4.03 -16.97 -8.14
N MET A 131 -3.53 -16.25 -7.14
CA MET A 131 -4.29 -15.86 -5.97
C MET A 131 -4.60 -14.36 -6.06
N ARG A 132 -5.88 -14.01 -6.01
CA ARG A 132 -6.36 -12.62 -6.00
C ARG A 132 -6.94 -12.28 -4.64
N MET A 133 -6.30 -11.35 -3.94
CA MET A 133 -6.81 -10.78 -2.70
C MET A 133 -7.56 -9.49 -3.01
N HIS A 134 -8.86 -9.47 -2.76
CA HIS A 134 -9.70 -8.28 -2.90
C HIS A 134 -9.62 -7.48 -1.62
N VAL A 135 -9.08 -6.27 -1.73
CA VAL A 135 -8.83 -5.37 -0.62
C VAL A 135 -9.74 -4.16 -0.76
N GLY A 136 -10.48 -3.85 0.30
CA GLY A 136 -11.39 -2.71 0.34
C GLY A 136 -11.24 -1.93 1.64
N VAL A 137 -11.88 -0.78 1.72
CA VAL A 137 -11.92 0.04 2.93
C VAL A 137 -13.15 -0.36 3.74
N GLU A 138 -12.96 -0.94 4.91
CA GLU A 138 -14.09 -1.19 5.85
C GLU A 138 -14.45 0.11 6.58
N THR A 139 -13.45 0.83 7.07
CA THR A 139 -13.60 2.18 7.62
C THR A 139 -12.43 3.06 7.17
N GLU A 140 -12.67 4.35 6.92
CA GLU A 140 -11.60 5.28 6.54
C GLU A 140 -10.51 5.43 7.62
N ALA A 141 -10.85 5.08 8.87
CA ALA A 141 -9.96 5.15 10.03
C ALA A 141 -9.02 3.94 10.17
N ASP A 142 -9.43 2.77 9.65
CA ASP A 142 -8.62 1.54 9.72
C ASP A 142 -7.86 1.25 8.41
N GLY A 143 -8.20 1.97 7.33
CA GLY A 143 -7.60 1.77 6.02
C GLY A 143 -8.09 0.52 5.31
N TYR A 144 -7.23 -0.08 4.48
CA TYR A 144 -7.55 -1.24 3.66
C TYR A 144 -7.53 -2.56 4.46
N ARG A 145 -8.49 -3.44 4.16
CA ARG A 145 -8.57 -4.82 4.68
C ARG A 145 -8.87 -5.81 3.55
N VAL A 146 -8.33 -7.02 3.67
CA VAL A 146 -8.61 -8.10 2.71
C VAL A 146 -10.01 -8.67 2.98
N ASN A 147 -10.91 -8.54 2.03
CA ASN A 147 -12.31 -8.94 2.18
C ASN A 147 -12.61 -10.32 1.57
N LYS A 148 -11.84 -10.72 0.56
CA LYS A 148 -12.04 -11.95 -0.18
C LYS A 148 -10.73 -12.42 -0.78
N ILE A 149 -10.52 -13.73 -0.81
CA ILE A 149 -9.40 -14.36 -1.52
C ILE A 149 -9.97 -15.33 -2.55
N GLU A 150 -9.53 -15.20 -3.80
CA GLU A 150 -9.88 -16.10 -4.90
C GLU A 150 -8.63 -16.83 -5.35
N LEU A 151 -8.75 -18.15 -5.55
CA LEU A 151 -7.71 -18.98 -6.14
C LEU A 151 -8.18 -19.45 -7.51
N GLU A 152 -7.40 -19.13 -8.53
CA GLU A 152 -7.59 -19.60 -9.89
C GLU A 152 -6.65 -20.78 -10.17
N PRO A 153 -7.16 -21.86 -10.82
CA PRO A 153 -6.35 -23.01 -11.20
C PRO A 153 -5.31 -22.65 -12.27
N PRO A 154 -4.31 -23.52 -12.49
CA PRO A 154 -3.27 -23.29 -13.48
C PRO A 154 -3.85 -23.14 -14.90
N SER A 155 -3.38 -22.11 -15.61
CA SER A 155 -3.73 -21.80 -17.01
C SER A 155 -2.65 -22.19 -17.99
#